data_AF-A0A2E9QC56-F1
#
_entry.id   AF-A0A2E9QC56-F1
#
_cell.length_a   1.000
_cell.length_b   1.000
_cell.length_c   1.000
_cell.angle_alpha   90.00
_cell.angle_beta   90.00
_cell.angle_gamma   90.00
#
_symmetry.space_group_name_H-M   'P 1'
#
loop_
_entity.id
_entity.type
_entity.pdbx_description
1 polymer ?
#
loop_
_entity_poly.entity_id
_entity_poly.type
_entity_poly.pdbx_seq_one_letter_code
_entity_poly.pdbx_strand_id
1 'polypeptide(L)'
;MDARIKEELIRRGDVAFEEEDFHRAREFYTKAGYSEGLIRIGDYYMYEKRLPLMAYGYYKKAGAQIKIDDLHRRMVGAFAQWIGPDKLKDDSLEDVFAPDDMKPDKDGMIRVPVATDLLKEARKILENQH
;
A
#
# COMPACT_ATOMS: atom_id res chain seq x y z
N MET A 1 -9.70 -5.09 -27.50
CA MET A 1 -8.77 -5.93 -28.26
C MET A 1 -9.53 -7.16 -28.75
N ASP A 2 -9.27 -7.63 -29.98
CA ASP A 2 -9.88 -8.86 -30.48
C ASP A 2 -9.46 -10.08 -29.64
N ALA A 3 -10.39 -11.00 -29.40
CA ALA A 3 -10.18 -12.13 -28.51
C ALA A 3 -9.05 -13.06 -29.00
N ARG A 4 -8.98 -13.28 -30.32
CA ARG A 4 -7.95 -14.13 -30.94
C ARG A 4 -6.55 -13.53 -30.82
N ILE A 5 -6.43 -12.21 -30.97
CA ILE A 5 -5.14 -11.54 -30.82
C ILE A 5 -4.70 -11.58 -29.35
N LYS A 6 -5.64 -11.42 -28.41
CA LYS A 6 -5.34 -11.56 -26.98
C LYS A 6 -4.84 -12.97 -26.66
N GLU A 7 -5.51 -14.01 -27.16
CA GLU A 7 -5.13 -15.40 -26.94
C GLU A 7 -3.74 -15.73 -27.52
N GLU A 8 -3.44 -15.25 -28.73
CA GLU A 8 -2.13 -15.42 -29.34
C GLU A 8 -1.01 -14.71 -28.55
N LEU A 9 -1.27 -13.51 -28.02
CA LEU A 9 -0.32 -12.85 -27.13
C LEU A 9 -0.10 -13.64 -25.84
N ILE A 10 -1.15 -14.22 -25.26
CA ILE A 10 -1.02 -15.04 -24.06
C ILE A 10 -0.13 -16.25 -24.35
N ARG A 11 -0.40 -16.99 -25.43
CA ARG A 11 0.41 -18.15 -25.83
C ARG A 11 1.88 -17.79 -26.03
N ARG A 12 2.18 -16.69 -26.72
CA ARG A 12 3.57 -16.21 -26.89
C ARG A 12 4.22 -15.81 -25.58
N GLY A 13 3.44 -15.23 -24.68
CA GLY A 13 3.88 -14.90 -23.33
C GLY A 13 4.26 -16.15 -22.54
N ASP A 14 3.45 -17.20 -22.62
CA ASP A 14 3.68 -18.46 -21.93
C ASP A 14 4.92 -19.18 -22.45
N VAL A 15 5.09 -19.25 -23.78
CA VAL A 15 6.31 -19.80 -24.40
C VAL A 15 7.55 -19.02 -23.94
N ALA A 16 7.52 -17.69 -24.00
CA ALA A 16 8.64 -16.87 -23.54
C ALA A 16 8.92 -17.05 -22.03
N PHE A 17 7.89 -17.30 -21.22
CA PHE A 17 8.05 -17.55 -19.79
C PHE A 17 8.69 -18.92 -19.53
N GLU A 18 8.27 -19.95 -20.24
CA GLU A 18 8.85 -21.30 -20.17
C GLU A 18 10.32 -21.31 -20.61
N GLU A 19 10.69 -20.46 -21.56
CA GLU A 19 12.08 -20.21 -21.99
C GLU A 19 12.88 -19.31 -21.02
N GLU A 20 12.29 -18.94 -19.87
CA GLU A 20 12.86 -18.00 -18.90
C GLU A 20 13.18 -16.60 -19.46
N ASP A 21 12.66 -16.25 -20.64
CA ASP A 21 12.71 -14.91 -21.20
C ASP A 21 11.59 -14.04 -20.58
N PHE A 22 11.76 -13.75 -19.30
CA PHE A 22 10.82 -12.95 -18.52
C PHE A 22 10.65 -11.53 -19.07
N HIS A 23 11.64 -11.02 -19.82
CA HIS A 23 11.54 -9.72 -20.47
C HIS A 23 10.48 -9.75 -21.58
N ARG A 24 10.56 -10.72 -22.49
CA ARG A 24 9.58 -10.90 -23.56
C ARG A 24 8.22 -11.31 -23.03
N ALA A 25 8.16 -12.24 -22.07
CA ALA A 25 6.91 -12.68 -21.46
C ALA A 25 6.11 -11.49 -20.88
N ARG A 26 6.79 -10.61 -20.13
CA ARG A 26 6.23 -9.36 -19.61
C ARG A 26 5.57 -8.48 -20.67
N GLU A 27 6.22 -8.33 -21.83
CA GLU A 27 5.69 -7.48 -22.90
C GLU A 27 4.38 -8.06 -23.45
N PHE A 28 4.36 -9.38 -23.69
CA PHE A 28 3.18 -10.08 -24.18
C PHE A 28 2.02 -9.99 -23.17
N TYR A 29 2.26 -10.31 -21.90
CA TYR A 29 1.22 -10.23 -20.86
C TYR A 29 0.71 -8.80 -20.63
N THR A 30 1.60 -7.81 -20.72
CA THR A 30 1.23 -6.39 -20.64
C THR A 30 0.33 -5.99 -21.79
N LYS A 31 0.68 -6.36 -23.03
CA LYS A 31 -0.13 -6.05 -24.22
C LYS A 31 -1.48 -6.76 -24.19
N ALA A 32 -1.51 -8.01 -23.70
CA ALA A 32 -2.73 -8.80 -23.58
C ALA A 32 -3.63 -8.36 -22.41
N GLY A 33 -3.10 -7.62 -21.44
CA GLY A 33 -3.79 -7.36 -20.17
C GLY A 33 -4.12 -8.67 -19.43
N TYR A 34 -3.20 -9.63 -19.44
CA TYR A 34 -3.42 -10.96 -18.86
C TYR A 34 -2.96 -10.98 -17.40
N SER A 35 -3.93 -10.92 -16.48
CA SER A 35 -3.66 -10.80 -15.03
C SER A 35 -2.81 -11.94 -14.47
N GLU A 36 -3.08 -13.19 -14.86
CA GLU A 36 -2.34 -14.35 -14.35
C GLU A 36 -0.87 -14.33 -14.81
N GLY A 37 -0.60 -14.01 -16.09
CA GLY A 37 0.76 -13.80 -16.58
C GLY A 37 1.48 -12.65 -15.87
N LEU A 38 0.78 -11.54 -15.60
CA LEU A 38 1.34 -10.43 -14.82
C LEU A 38 1.65 -10.84 -13.36
N ILE A 39 0.80 -11.67 -12.75
CA ILE A 39 1.08 -12.25 -11.43
C ILE A 39 2.33 -13.11 -11.46
N ARG A 40 2.52 -13.98 -12.46
CA ARG A 40 3.73 -14.81 -12.62
C ARG A 40 5.00 -13.96 -12.74
N ILE A 41 4.95 -12.86 -13.49
CA ILE A 41 6.07 -11.90 -13.56
C ILE A 41 6.30 -11.23 -12.19
N GLY A 42 5.22 -10.85 -11.50
CA GLY A 42 5.30 -10.33 -10.13
C GLY A 42 5.98 -11.31 -9.17
N ASP A 43 5.60 -12.59 -9.21
CA ASP A 43 6.16 -13.65 -8.37
C ASP A 43 7.66 -13.86 -8.67
N TYR A 44 8.06 -13.83 -9.94
CA TYR A 44 9.47 -13.86 -10.32
C TYR A 44 10.27 -12.70 -9.70
N TYR A 45 9.76 -11.46 -9.79
CA TYR A 45 10.44 -10.33 -9.15
C TYR A 45 10.44 -10.44 -7.61
N MET A 46 9.36 -10.95 -7.03
CA MET A 46 9.21 -11.08 -5.58
C MET A 46 10.17 -12.11 -4.98
N TYR A 47 10.21 -13.31 -5.55
CA TYR A 47 10.87 -14.46 -4.93
C TYR A 47 12.25 -14.74 -5.52
N GLU A 48 12.38 -14.73 -6.85
CA GLU A 48 13.65 -15.03 -7.50
C GLU A 48 14.60 -13.84 -7.47
N LYS A 49 14.10 -12.63 -7.77
CA LYS A 49 14.94 -11.41 -7.76
C LYS A 49 14.96 -10.69 -6.43
N ARG A 50 14.05 -11.01 -5.50
CA ARG A 50 13.91 -10.34 -4.21
C ARG A 50 13.76 -8.82 -4.36
N LEU A 51 13.01 -8.40 -5.37
CA LEU A 51 12.69 -7.02 -5.72
C LEU A 51 11.19 -6.74 -5.48
N PRO A 52 10.75 -6.63 -4.22
CA PRO A 52 9.34 -6.46 -3.86
C PRO A 52 8.67 -5.23 -4.50
N LEU A 53 9.40 -4.12 -4.63
CA LEU A 53 8.87 -2.90 -5.26
C LEU A 53 8.59 -3.09 -6.76
N MET A 54 9.39 -3.90 -7.45
CA MET A 54 9.12 -4.26 -8.85
C MET A 54 7.90 -5.17 -8.94
N ALA A 55 7.79 -6.16 -8.04
CA ALA A 55 6.64 -7.06 -7.97
C ALA A 55 5.31 -6.30 -7.75
N TYR A 56 5.31 -5.28 -6.89
CA TYR A 56 4.14 -4.43 -6.62
C TYR A 56 3.50 -3.88 -7.90
N GLY A 57 4.31 -3.36 -8.84
CA GLY A 57 3.81 -2.80 -10.09
C GLY A 57 3.02 -3.80 -10.93
N TYR A 58 3.47 -5.06 -10.97
CA TYR A 58 2.77 -6.12 -11.69
C TYR A 58 1.52 -6.61 -10.97
N TYR A 59 1.55 -6.76 -9.64
CA TYR A 59 0.36 -7.11 -8.86
C TYR A 59 -0.73 -6.05 -8.97
N LYS A 60 -0.36 -4.77 -8.90
CA LYS A 60 -1.28 -3.64 -9.10
C LYS A 60 -1.93 -3.70 -10.48
N LYS A 61 -1.14 -3.91 -11.53
CA LYS A 61 -1.64 -4.01 -12.90
C LYS A 61 -2.55 -5.23 -13.11
N ALA A 62 -2.28 -6.33 -12.41
CA ALA A 62 -3.10 -7.54 -12.45
C ALA A 62 -4.39 -7.46 -11.62
N GLY A 63 -4.54 -6.45 -10.75
CA GLY A 63 -5.64 -6.38 -9.78
C GLY A 63 -5.52 -7.39 -8.64
N ALA A 64 -4.31 -7.86 -8.32
CA ALA A 64 -4.07 -8.92 -7.35
C ALA A 64 -4.05 -8.40 -5.90
N GLN A 65 -5.20 -7.92 -5.40
CA GLN A 65 -5.30 -7.23 -4.11
C GLN A 65 -4.73 -8.02 -2.93
N ILE A 66 -4.98 -9.32 -2.86
CA ILE A 66 -4.45 -10.20 -1.80
C ILE A 66 -2.90 -10.14 -1.74
N LYS A 67 -2.23 -10.15 -2.90
CA LYS A 67 -0.76 -10.05 -2.97
C LYS A 67 -0.26 -8.66 -2.62
N ILE A 68 -1.01 -7.63 -2.99
CA ILE A 68 -0.72 -6.23 -2.66
C ILE A 68 -0.78 -6.02 -1.14
N ASP A 69 -1.84 -6.50 -0.49
CA ASP A 69 -2.05 -6.36 0.95
C ASP A 69 -0.99 -7.11 1.74
N ASP A 70 -0.65 -8.33 1.32
CA ASP A 70 0.44 -9.09 1.94
C ASP A 70 1.79 -8.38 1.79
N LEU A 71 2.06 -7.80 0.62
CA LEU A 71 3.28 -7.03 0.40
C LEU A 71 3.33 -5.78 1.27
N HIS A 72 2.23 -5.03 1.35
CA HIS A 72 2.13 -3.86 2.24
C HIS A 72 2.38 -4.24 3.70
N ARG A 73 1.74 -5.32 4.19
CA ARG A 73 1.93 -5.83 5.54
C ARG A 73 3.41 -6.15 5.83
N ARG A 74 4.08 -6.83 4.90
CA ARG A 74 5.52 -7.15 5.04
C ARG A 74 6.39 -5.89 5.07
N MET A 75 6.10 -4.91 4.22
CA MET A 75 6.85 -3.64 4.18
C MET A 75 6.67 -2.83 5.47
N VAL A 76 5.43 -2.68 5.94
CA VAL A 76 5.13 -2.01 7.21
C VAL A 76 5.79 -2.73 8.39
N GLY A 77 5.74 -4.07 8.41
CA GLY A 77 6.39 -4.86 9.45
C GLY A 77 7.91 -4.69 9.47
N ALA A 78 8.56 -4.77 8.31
CA ALA A 78 10.01 -4.54 8.20
C ALA A 78 10.39 -3.11 8.59
N PHE A 79 9.56 -2.13 8.22
CA PHE A 79 9.76 -0.74 8.60
C PHE A 79 9.60 -0.50 10.11
N ALA A 80 8.59 -1.11 10.74
CA ALA A 80 8.40 -1.04 12.19
C ALA A 80 9.57 -1.67 12.95
N GLN A 81 10.08 -2.80 12.47
CA GLN A 81 11.30 -3.41 13.03
C GLN A 81 12.52 -2.51 12.87
N TRP A 82 12.66 -1.84 11.72
CA TRP A 82 13.79 -0.96 11.45
C TRP A 82 13.78 0.32 12.31
N ILE A 83 12.61 0.91 12.53
CA ILE A 83 12.45 2.10 13.38
C ILE A 83 12.67 1.81 14.86
N GLY A 84 12.44 0.56 15.28
CA GLY A 84 12.49 0.13 16.66
C GLY A 84 11.18 0.41 17.41
N PRO A 85 10.79 -0.46 18.35
CA PRO A 85 9.53 -0.33 19.10
C PRO A 85 9.43 0.97 19.93
N ASP A 86 10.57 1.55 20.32
CA ASP A 86 10.65 2.74 21.16
C ASP A 86 10.22 4.05 20.48
N LYS A 87 10.05 4.07 19.15
CA LYS A 87 9.56 5.27 18.43
C LYS A 87 8.11 5.18 17.96
N LEU A 88 7.45 4.04 18.20
CA LEU A 88 6.01 3.87 17.94
C LEU A 88 5.17 4.02 19.21
N LYS A 89 5.80 3.84 20.39
CA LYS A 89 5.25 4.32 21.66
C LYS A 89 5.69 5.76 21.88
N ASP A 90 4.99 6.68 21.23
CA ASP A 90 4.79 7.94 21.93
C ASP A 90 3.69 7.66 22.95
N ASP A 91 4.08 7.48 24.22
CA ASP A 91 3.15 7.35 25.37
C ASP A 91 2.20 8.58 25.47
N SER A 92 2.39 9.63 24.65
CA SER A 92 1.45 10.73 24.50
C SER A 92 0.13 10.37 23.78
N LEU A 93 0.04 9.21 23.12
CA LEU A 93 -1.16 8.79 22.37
C LEU A 93 -2.01 7.72 23.07
N GLU A 94 -1.53 7.08 24.14
CA GLU A 94 -2.36 6.12 24.91
C GLU A 94 -3.33 6.83 25.88
N ASP A 95 -3.08 8.11 26.22
CA ASP A 95 -3.97 8.92 27.08
C ASP A 95 -5.05 9.71 26.30
N VAL A 96 -5.10 9.58 24.96
CA VAL A 96 -6.11 10.27 24.15
C VAL A 96 -6.87 9.26 23.31
N PHE A 97 -8.17 9.13 23.59
CA PHE A 97 -9.18 8.32 22.90
C PHE A 97 -9.27 6.86 23.37
N ALA A 98 -10.18 6.46 24.26
CA ALA A 98 -11.59 6.86 24.28
C ALA A 98 -12.20 6.74 25.69
N PRO A 99 -12.73 7.83 26.27
CA PRO A 99 -13.80 7.73 27.25
C PRO A 99 -15.13 7.48 26.52
N ASP A 100 -15.99 6.64 27.10
CA ASP A 100 -17.39 6.34 26.72
C ASP A 100 -18.32 7.59 26.62
N ASP A 101 -17.78 8.81 26.72
CA ASP A 101 -18.51 10.05 26.98
C ASP A 101 -18.55 11.05 25.80
N MET A 102 -18.10 10.65 24.60
CA MET A 102 -18.27 11.49 23.40
C MET A 102 -19.71 11.50 22.89
N LYS A 103 -20.53 12.37 23.50
CA LYS A 103 -21.87 12.70 23.00
C LYS A 103 -21.82 14.01 22.20
N PRO A 104 -22.44 14.08 21.01
CA PRO A 104 -22.54 15.33 20.27
C PRO A 104 -23.34 16.36 21.08
N ASP A 105 -22.92 17.63 21.00
CA ASP A 105 -23.68 18.73 21.60
C ASP A 105 -24.99 19.00 20.85
N LYS A 106 -25.81 19.94 21.35
CA LYS A 106 -27.14 20.23 20.78
C LYS A 106 -27.09 20.73 19.34
N ASP A 107 -25.91 21.18 18.88
CA ASP A 107 -25.68 21.67 17.53
C ASP A 107 -25.04 20.60 16.62
N GLY A 108 -24.89 19.36 17.12
CA GLY A 108 -24.33 18.22 16.40
C GLY A 108 -22.80 18.19 16.35
N MET A 109 -22.12 19.07 17.10
CA MET A 109 -20.67 19.15 17.11
C MET A 109 -20.09 18.31 18.26
N ILE A 110 -19.03 17.55 17.96
CA ILE A 110 -18.29 16.79 18.96
C ILE A 110 -17.17 17.67 19.49
N ARG A 111 -17.26 18.05 20.77
CA ARG A 111 -16.18 18.78 21.45
C ARG A 111 -15.14 17.80 21.95
N VAL A 112 -14.01 17.77 21.25
CA VAL A 112 -12.83 17.02 21.65
C VAL A 112 -12.08 17.82 22.72
N PRO A 113 -11.77 17.26 23.90
CA PRO A 113 -10.86 17.92 24.82
C PRO A 113 -9.47 18.00 24.18
N VAL A 114 -8.97 19.22 23.98
CA VAL A 114 -7.61 19.47 23.50
C VAL A 114 -6.73 19.73 24.72
N ALA A 115 -5.55 19.10 24.76
CA ALA A 115 -4.58 19.32 25.84
C ALA A 115 -4.26 20.82 25.99
N THR A 116 -4.13 21.29 27.23
CA THR A 116 -3.96 22.73 27.55
C THR A 116 -2.74 23.35 26.88
N ASP A 117 -1.71 22.54 26.61
CA ASP A 117 -0.47 23.01 26.00
C ASP A 117 -0.62 23.22 24.49
N LEU A 118 -1.35 22.32 23.81
CA LEU A 118 -1.73 22.49 22.40
C LEU A 118 -2.64 23.72 22.19
N LEU A 119 -3.52 24.01 23.15
CA LEU A 119 -4.36 25.22 23.14
C LEU A 119 -3.53 26.50 23.28
N LYS A 120 -2.49 26.49 24.13
CA LYS A 120 -1.57 27.63 24.28
C LYS A 120 -0.74 27.85 23.02
N GLU A 121 -0.30 26.77 22.38
CA GLU A 121 0.50 26.84 21.16
C GLU A 121 -0.33 27.29 19.95
N ALA A 122 -1.54 26.75 19.80
CA ALA A 122 -2.50 27.22 18.80
C ALA A 122 -2.85 28.70 18.97
N ARG A 123 -3.02 29.17 20.22
CA ARG A 123 -3.24 30.60 20.51
C ARG A 123 -2.04 31.47 20.10
N LYS A 124 -0.81 31.05 20.41
CA LYS A 124 0.40 31.76 19.98
C LYS A 124 0.49 31.89 18.45
N ILE A 125 0.09 30.84 17.73
CA ILE A 125 0.09 30.87 16.26
C ILE A 125 -0.94 31.87 15.73
N LEU A 126 -2.13 31.92 16.33
CA LEU A 126 -3.19 32.85 15.93
C LEU A 126 -2.88 34.30 16.32
N GLU A 127 -2.25 34.53 17.47
CA GLU A 127 -1.85 35.87 17.94
C GLU A 127 -0.67 36.44 17.14
N ASN A 128 0.23 35.60 16.62
CA ASN A 128 1.35 36.01 15.75
C ASN A 128 0.97 36.23 14.27
N GLN A 129 -0.32 36.13 13.91
CA GLN A 129 -0.81 36.36 12.55
C GLN A 129 -1.36 37.77 12.32
N HIS A 130 -1.16 38.71 13.25
CA HIS A 130 -1.52 40.12 13.12
C HIS A 130 -0.33 41.06 13.24
#